data_AF-A0A6A3QP09-F1
#
_entry.id   AF-A0A6A3QP09-F1
#
_cell.length_a   1.000
_cell.length_b   1.000
_cell.length_c   1.000
_cell.angle_alpha   90.00
_cell.angle_beta   90.00
_cell.angle_gamma   90.00
#
_symmetry.space_group_name_H-M   'P 1'
#
loop_
_entity.id
_entity.type
_entity.pdbx_description
1 polymer ?
#
loop_
_entity_poly.entity_id
_entity_poly.type
_entity_poly.pdbx_seq_one_letter_code
_entity_poly.pdbx_strand_id
1 'polypeptide(L)'
;MLGISVAIFHCLSNKFEFPTPFASLRLRPSMPRSIVLLLPCDVSSLALDGPHYGEVLSRRAGDTARVRLLPKPGTSTRTRVDVSAEIVALRSVAPTEVDNGSPGWLLFHPVYFQHEDDLLHGQVTSYADGQYSVSTHSGEVQIAYDEVIDVAPVIVFLLWGVRLVTSINNTDSLQTAHSTLLNRLLGQRGARTSRNIVRLMNGVGVESTLPNASTQRVWISPYTGERVQVTVGHVINFAFYIDGNRRPPASVNLGATFCDDPSQPPLPADAESIYFNPTRKTRCR
;
A
#
# COMPACT_ATOMS: atom_id res chain seq x y z
N MET A 1 -14.63 50.56 11.51
CA MET A 1 -15.49 51.51 12.26
C MET A 1 -15.95 50.79 13.52
N LEU A 2 -15.61 51.39 14.68
CA LEU A 2 -16.19 51.27 16.04
C LEU A 2 -16.59 49.88 16.60
N GLY A 3 -16.33 49.51 17.84
CA GLY A 3 -15.81 50.23 19.00
C GLY A 3 -16.04 49.40 20.28
N ILE A 4 -15.00 49.33 21.11
CA ILE A 4 -14.94 49.47 22.57
C ILE A 4 -16.25 49.21 23.36
N SER A 5 -16.23 48.31 24.36
CA SER A 5 -16.39 48.74 25.77
C SER A 5 -16.06 47.67 26.83
N VAL A 6 -15.61 48.20 27.95
CA VAL A 6 -14.98 47.62 29.14
C VAL A 6 -16.04 47.36 30.23
N ALA A 7 -15.83 46.37 31.10
CA ALA A 7 -16.27 46.49 32.49
C ALA A 7 -15.42 45.61 33.45
N ILE A 8 -14.73 46.29 34.35
CA ILE A 8 -14.09 45.79 35.58
C ILE A 8 -15.15 45.76 36.68
N PHE A 9 -15.18 44.74 37.55
CA PHE A 9 -15.57 44.93 38.96
C PHE A 9 -14.95 43.89 39.90
N HIS A 10 -14.79 44.35 41.15
CA HIS A 10 -13.89 43.94 42.22
C HIS A 10 -14.35 42.72 43.06
N CYS A 11 -13.36 41.95 43.53
CA CYS A 11 -13.14 41.44 44.91
C CYS A 11 -14.29 40.80 45.72
N LEU A 12 -14.06 39.56 46.19
CA LEU A 12 -14.31 39.18 47.58
C LEU A 12 -13.49 37.93 47.95
N SER A 13 -12.65 38.09 48.96
CA SER A 13 -11.89 37.07 49.65
C SER A 13 -12.77 35.95 50.19
N ASN A 14 -12.34 34.69 50.03
CA ASN A 14 -12.67 33.66 51.00
C ASN A 14 -11.48 32.73 51.21
N LYS A 15 -10.98 32.71 52.44
CA LYS A 15 -9.95 31.79 52.93
C LYS A 15 -10.58 30.41 53.06
N PHE A 16 -9.97 29.40 52.45
CA PHE A 16 -10.09 28.01 52.88
C PHE A 16 -8.70 27.40 52.89
N GLU A 17 -8.39 26.73 53.99
CA GLU A 17 -7.06 26.26 54.36
C GLU A 17 -7.03 24.72 54.34
N PHE A 18 -5.88 24.18 53.91
CA PHE A 18 -5.32 22.80 54.00
C PHE A 18 -5.74 21.72 52.97
N PRO A 19 -4.89 20.69 52.65
CA PRO A 19 -3.57 20.33 53.21
C PRO A 19 -2.44 19.95 52.18
N THR A 20 -1.18 19.91 52.68
CA THR A 20 0.05 19.12 52.31
C THR A 20 0.48 18.81 50.86
N PRO A 21 1.81 18.61 50.63
CA PRO A 21 2.42 18.78 49.32
C PRO A 21 2.12 17.64 48.35
N PHE A 22 1.81 18.02 47.10
CA PHE A 22 1.73 17.10 45.97
C PHE A 22 2.99 16.24 45.89
N ALA A 23 2.82 14.93 46.06
CA ALA A 23 3.77 13.94 45.61
C ALA A 23 4.06 14.21 44.12
N SER A 24 5.33 14.46 43.79
CA SER A 24 5.78 14.55 42.41
C SER A 24 5.41 13.25 41.70
N LEU A 25 4.36 13.31 40.86
CA LEU A 25 4.08 12.29 39.87
C LEU A 25 5.31 12.23 38.97
N ARG A 26 6.23 11.29 39.23
CA ARG A 26 7.23 10.92 38.24
C ARG A 26 6.43 10.39 37.05
N LEU A 27 6.24 11.24 36.05
CA LEU A 27 5.86 10.82 34.72
C LEU A 27 6.79 9.67 34.38
N ARG A 28 6.22 8.45 34.30
CA ARG A 28 6.95 7.33 33.74
C ARG A 28 7.44 7.82 32.38
N PRO A 29 8.74 7.73 32.06
CA PRO A 29 9.18 8.02 30.70
C PRO A 29 8.31 7.18 29.78
N SER A 30 7.53 7.84 28.90
CA SER A 30 6.74 7.12 27.91
C SER A 30 7.73 6.24 27.16
N MET A 31 7.54 4.92 27.21
CA MET A 31 8.37 4.05 26.39
C MET A 31 8.32 4.59 24.95
N PRO A 32 9.46 4.76 24.28
CA PRO A 32 9.46 5.18 22.89
C PRO A 32 8.55 4.23 22.13
N ARG A 33 7.58 4.79 21.40
CA ARG A 33 6.58 4.00 20.68
C ARG A 33 7.35 3.10 19.72
N SER A 34 7.34 1.79 19.95
CA SER A 34 7.99 0.86 19.03
C SER A 34 6.98 0.55 17.94
N ILE A 35 7.28 0.99 16.72
CA ILE A 35 6.43 0.76 15.55
C ILE A 35 7.04 -0.38 14.73
N VAL A 36 6.19 -1.23 14.19
CA VAL A 36 6.54 -2.33 13.29
C VAL A 36 5.73 -2.20 12.00
N LEU A 37 6.34 -2.49 10.85
CA LEU A 37 5.64 -2.65 9.58
C LEU A 37 5.45 -4.14 9.30
N LEU A 38 4.21 -4.62 9.41
CA LEU A 38 3.86 -6.02 9.20
C LEU A 38 3.45 -6.27 7.75
N LEU A 39 3.73 -7.46 7.24
CA LEU A 39 3.14 -7.98 6.01
C LEU A 39 1.95 -8.88 6.35
N PRO A 40 0.96 -9.03 5.46
CA PRO A 40 -0.18 -9.92 5.67
C PRO A 40 0.18 -11.35 6.12
N CYS A 41 1.28 -11.92 5.62
CA CYS A 41 1.74 -13.26 6.02
C CYS A 41 2.10 -13.37 7.50
N ASP A 42 2.49 -12.27 8.17
CA ASP A 42 2.84 -12.25 9.59
C ASP A 42 1.61 -12.43 10.48
N VAL A 43 0.43 -12.14 9.93
CA VAL A 43 -0.86 -12.09 10.62
C VAL A 43 -1.95 -12.72 9.77
N SER A 44 -1.68 -13.93 9.27
CA SER A 44 -2.54 -14.67 8.32
C SER A 44 -3.98 -14.90 8.78
N SER A 45 -4.29 -14.73 10.07
CA SER A 45 -5.65 -14.73 10.60
C SER A 45 -6.48 -13.51 10.21
N LEU A 46 -5.84 -12.47 9.65
CA LEU A 46 -6.48 -11.24 9.18
C LEU A 46 -6.39 -11.14 7.66
N ALA A 47 -7.48 -10.73 7.03
CA ALA A 47 -7.53 -10.39 5.61
C ALA A 47 -7.01 -8.95 5.40
N LEU A 48 -5.69 -8.77 5.53
CA LEU A 48 -5.05 -7.50 5.20
C LEU A 48 -4.87 -7.38 3.68
N ASP A 49 -5.05 -6.16 3.17
CA ASP A 49 -4.92 -5.80 1.75
C ASP A 49 -3.48 -5.46 1.34
N GLY A 50 -2.53 -5.48 2.28
CA GLY A 50 -1.11 -5.21 2.06
C GLY A 50 -0.37 -4.89 3.37
N PRO A 51 0.83 -4.29 3.29
CA PRO A 51 1.61 -3.95 4.48
C PRO A 51 0.87 -3.02 5.44
N HIS A 52 1.13 -3.18 6.74
CA HIS A 52 0.34 -2.53 7.78
C HIS A 52 1.17 -2.19 9.01
N TYR A 53 1.09 -0.93 9.46
CA TYR A 53 1.77 -0.51 10.68
C TYR A 53 1.09 -1.05 11.93
N GLY A 54 1.91 -1.32 12.95
CA GLY A 54 1.45 -1.66 14.29
C GLY A 54 2.31 -1.05 15.38
N GLU A 55 1.68 -0.76 16.52
CA GLU A 55 2.35 -0.32 17.74
C GLU A 55 2.57 -1.53 18.66
N VAL A 56 3.82 -1.82 19.00
CA VAL A 56 4.19 -2.90 19.92
C VAL A 56 3.77 -2.49 21.33
N LEU A 57 2.81 -3.21 21.91
CA LEU A 57 2.27 -2.92 23.24
C LEU A 57 3.08 -3.59 24.35
N SER A 58 3.51 -4.83 24.11
CA SER A 58 4.32 -5.58 25.06
C SER A 58 5.08 -6.70 24.36
N ARG A 59 6.26 -7.03 24.87
CA ARG A 59 6.96 -8.27 24.55
C ARG A 59 6.55 -9.30 25.61
N ARG A 60 5.99 -10.43 25.18
CA ARG A 60 5.57 -11.50 26.11
C ARG A 60 6.75 -12.41 26.43
N ALA A 61 6.64 -13.12 27.56
CA ALA A 61 7.47 -14.29 27.80
C ALA A 61 7.16 -15.35 26.74
N GLY A 62 8.18 -15.81 26.01
CA GLY A 62 8.07 -16.69 24.86
C GLY A 62 7.92 -15.90 23.56
N ASP A 63 9.05 -15.63 22.90
CA ASP A 63 9.32 -15.18 21.50
C ASP A 63 8.21 -14.48 20.70
N THR A 64 7.30 -13.78 21.36
CA THR A 64 6.13 -13.15 20.77
C THR A 64 5.92 -11.76 21.37
N ALA A 65 5.38 -10.86 20.56
CA ALA A 65 4.98 -9.53 20.99
C ALA A 65 3.51 -9.30 20.64
N ARG A 66 2.81 -8.57 21.52
CA ARG A 66 1.47 -8.09 21.21
C ARG A 66 1.58 -6.77 20.48
N VAL A 67 1.02 -6.71 19.28
CA VAL A 67 0.99 -5.53 18.43
C VAL A 67 -0.46 -5.07 18.26
N ARG A 68 -0.67 -3.76 18.30
CA ARG A 68 -1.94 -3.14 17.93
C ARG A 68 -1.79 -2.52 16.55
N LEU A 69 -2.58 -2.98 15.59
CA LEU A 69 -2.60 -2.41 14.25
C LEU A 69 -3.03 -0.94 14.31
N LEU A 70 -2.33 -0.11 13.56
CA LEU A 70 -2.66 1.29 13.38
C LEU A 70 -3.68 1.41 12.24
N PRO A 71 -4.76 2.19 12.41
CA PRO A 71 -5.76 2.33 11.37
C PRO A 71 -5.15 3.02 10.13
N LYS A 72 -5.50 2.51 8.93
CA LYS A 72 -5.35 3.25 7.67
C LYS A 72 -6.29 4.47 7.67
N PRO A 73 -5.99 5.52 6.89
CA PRO A 73 -6.86 6.70 6.79
C PRO A 73 -8.29 6.29 6.42
N GLY A 74 -9.28 6.83 7.13
CA GLY A 74 -10.69 6.46 6.93
C GLY A 74 -11.14 5.16 7.62
N THR A 75 -10.25 4.42 8.29
CA THR A 75 -10.60 3.24 9.11
C THR A 75 -10.45 3.53 10.61
N SER A 76 -11.19 2.81 11.46
CA SER A 76 -11.14 3.00 12.92
C SER A 76 -10.84 1.72 13.69
N THR A 77 -10.69 0.59 13.00
CA THR A 77 -10.53 -0.72 13.62
C THR A 77 -9.17 -0.82 14.31
N ARG A 78 -9.19 -1.07 15.62
CA ARG A 78 -8.00 -1.33 16.43
C ARG A 78 -7.91 -2.80 16.76
N THR A 79 -7.35 -3.57 15.83
CA THR A 79 -7.13 -5.01 16.03
C THR A 79 -5.82 -5.23 16.78
N ARG A 80 -5.80 -6.23 17.66
CA ARG A 80 -4.59 -6.70 18.34
C ARG A 80 -4.21 -8.06 17.80
N VAL A 81 -2.93 -8.25 17.55
CA VAL A 81 -2.34 -9.48 17.02
C VAL A 81 -1.14 -9.86 17.86
N ASP A 82 -0.80 -11.13 17.86
CA ASP A 82 0.43 -11.64 18.43
C ASP A 82 1.35 -12.04 17.26
N VAL A 83 2.56 -11.51 17.24
CA VAL A 83 3.57 -11.74 16.18
C VAL A 83 4.88 -12.19 16.81
N SER A 84 5.76 -12.84 16.05
CA SER A 84 7.06 -13.26 16.60
C SER A 84 7.93 -12.06 16.96
N ALA A 85 8.73 -12.21 18.02
CA ALA A 85 9.68 -11.18 18.45
C ALA A 85 10.76 -10.93 17.37
N GLU A 86 11.08 -11.94 16.56
CA GLU A 86 11.97 -11.84 15.40
C GLU A 86 11.40 -10.89 14.32
N ILE A 87 10.13 -11.06 13.93
CA ILE A 87 9.48 -10.17 12.97
C ILE A 87 9.49 -8.72 13.47
N VAL A 88 9.21 -8.53 14.76
CA VAL A 88 9.27 -7.19 15.38
C VAL A 88 10.68 -6.61 15.30
N ALA A 89 11.72 -7.40 15.58
CA ALA A 89 13.10 -6.94 15.50
C ALA A 89 13.52 -6.61 14.06
N LEU A 90 13.14 -7.45 13.09
CA LEU A 90 13.48 -7.28 11.68
C LEU A 90 12.74 -6.12 11.02
N ARG A 91 11.49 -5.86 11.41
CA ARG A 91 10.60 -4.89 10.74
C ARG A 91 10.25 -3.68 11.60
N SER A 92 11.06 -3.39 12.62
CA SER A 92 10.94 -2.16 13.40
C SER A 92 11.24 -0.94 12.53
N VAL A 93 10.41 0.08 12.66
CA VAL A 93 10.52 1.35 11.92
C VAL A 93 10.57 2.54 12.87
N ALA A 94 11.08 3.67 12.38
CA ALA A 94 11.11 4.90 13.17
C ALA A 94 9.68 5.39 13.43
N PRO A 95 9.34 5.87 14.64
CA PRO A 95 8.00 6.37 14.93
C PRO A 95 7.59 7.54 14.02
N THR A 96 8.56 8.36 13.64
CA THR A 96 8.40 9.49 12.71
C THR A 96 7.92 9.07 11.33
N GLU A 97 8.09 7.79 10.94
CA GLU A 97 7.59 7.29 9.67
C GLU A 97 6.05 7.33 9.60
N VAL A 98 5.39 7.04 10.74
CA VAL A 98 3.92 7.16 10.84
C VAL A 98 3.49 8.61 10.72
N ASP A 99 4.25 9.52 11.35
CA ASP A 99 4.00 10.96 11.29
C ASP A 99 4.26 11.55 9.89
N ASN A 100 5.18 10.94 9.12
CA ASN A 100 5.58 11.35 7.77
C ASN A 100 4.72 10.67 6.67
N GLY A 101 3.42 10.52 6.91
CA GLY A 101 2.49 10.01 5.90
C GLY A 101 2.47 8.48 5.75
N SER A 102 3.20 7.73 6.58
CA SER A 102 3.14 6.26 6.62
C SER A 102 3.45 5.58 5.27
N PRO A 103 4.62 5.85 4.66
CA PRO A 103 4.94 5.41 3.29
C PRO A 103 4.93 3.89 3.09
N GLY A 104 5.23 3.13 4.15
CA GLY A 104 5.21 1.67 4.15
C GLY A 104 3.83 1.07 3.84
N TRP A 105 2.73 1.81 3.93
CA TRP A 105 1.42 1.32 3.46
C TRP A 105 1.39 1.03 1.95
N LEU A 106 2.16 1.76 1.14
CA LEU A 106 2.26 1.55 -0.30
C LEU A 106 3.39 0.63 -0.70
N LEU A 107 4.16 0.09 0.25
CA LEU A 107 5.20 -0.87 -0.08
C LEU A 107 4.60 -2.06 -0.86
N PHE A 108 5.24 -2.43 -1.97
CA PHE A 108 4.80 -3.47 -2.91
C PHE A 108 3.47 -3.22 -3.61
N HIS A 109 2.88 -2.04 -3.45
CA HIS A 109 1.64 -1.69 -4.12
C HIS A 109 1.89 -1.30 -5.59
N PRO A 110 0.94 -1.64 -6.48
CA PRO A 110 0.83 -1.08 -7.82
C PRO A 110 0.51 0.42 -7.78
N VAL A 111 1.25 1.23 -8.54
CA VAL A 111 1.10 2.68 -8.54
C VAL A 111 1.17 3.28 -9.94
N TYR A 112 0.69 4.50 -10.07
CA TYR A 112 1.08 5.39 -11.17
C TYR A 112 1.52 6.75 -10.63
N PHE A 113 2.30 7.45 -11.45
CA PHE A 113 2.84 8.76 -11.14
C PHE A 113 3.21 9.46 -12.45
N GLN A 114 3.33 10.78 -12.38
CA GLN A 114 3.94 11.55 -13.46
C GLN A 114 5.45 11.63 -13.21
N HIS A 115 6.24 11.37 -14.23
CA HIS A 115 7.69 11.54 -14.20
C HIS A 115 8.13 12.24 -15.46
N GLU A 116 8.72 13.43 -15.30
CA GLU A 116 8.94 14.36 -16.41
C GLU A 116 7.61 14.63 -17.14
N ASP A 117 7.54 14.33 -18.44
CA ASP A 117 6.34 14.47 -19.27
C ASP A 117 5.57 13.15 -19.47
N ASP A 118 6.03 12.06 -18.84
CA ASP A 118 5.44 10.73 -18.99
C ASP A 118 4.56 10.33 -17.81
N LEU A 119 3.51 9.58 -18.12
CA LEU A 119 2.62 8.96 -17.15
C LEU A 119 2.99 7.48 -17.01
N LEU A 120 3.64 7.14 -15.90
CA LEU A 120 4.23 5.82 -15.71
C LEU A 120 3.41 4.96 -14.76
N HIS A 121 3.40 3.66 -15.01
CA HIS A 121 2.84 2.61 -14.15
C HIS A 121 3.96 1.74 -13.61
N GLY A 122 3.89 1.40 -12.33
CA GLY A 122 4.94 0.66 -11.67
C GLY A 122 4.52 -0.04 -10.39
N GLN A 123 5.50 -0.59 -9.70
CA GLN A 123 5.36 -1.18 -8.37
C GLN A 123 6.34 -0.51 -7.41
N VAL A 124 5.87 -0.09 -6.24
CA VAL A 124 6.77 0.35 -5.16
C VAL A 124 7.59 -0.83 -4.67
N THR A 125 8.91 -0.77 -4.78
CA THR A 125 9.83 -1.84 -4.35
C THR A 125 10.51 -1.54 -3.01
N SER A 126 10.71 -0.26 -2.71
CA SER A 126 11.24 0.23 -1.45
C SER A 126 10.86 1.68 -1.22
N TYR A 127 11.15 2.19 -0.02
CA TYR A 127 11.00 3.60 0.32
C TYR A 127 12.15 4.01 1.25
N ALA A 128 12.69 5.20 1.03
CA ALA A 128 13.69 5.81 1.89
C ALA A 128 13.73 7.32 1.66
N ASP A 129 14.17 8.08 2.65
CA ASP A 129 14.56 9.49 2.50
C ASP A 129 13.51 10.38 1.79
N GLY A 130 12.21 10.12 2.01
CA GLY A 130 11.11 10.90 1.43
C GLY A 130 10.65 10.46 0.02
N GLN A 131 11.24 9.39 -0.52
CA GLN A 131 10.98 8.90 -1.87
C GLN A 131 10.66 7.40 -1.89
N TYR A 132 9.78 7.03 -2.82
CA TYR A 132 9.58 5.65 -3.23
C TYR A 132 10.56 5.29 -4.34
N SER A 133 11.10 4.08 -4.26
CA SER A 133 11.70 3.41 -5.42
C SER A 133 10.60 2.62 -6.11
N VAL A 134 10.35 2.90 -7.38
CA VAL A 134 9.27 2.30 -8.16
C VAL A 134 9.86 1.57 -9.36
N SER A 135 9.67 0.25 -9.41
CA SER A 135 9.98 -0.54 -10.59
C SER A 135 8.95 -0.26 -11.67
N THR A 136 9.42 0.14 -12.86
CA THR A 136 8.59 0.39 -14.05
C THR A 136 9.08 -0.46 -15.21
N HIS A 137 8.45 -0.34 -16.38
CA HIS A 137 8.93 -0.96 -17.61
C HIS A 137 10.33 -0.49 -18.02
N SER A 138 10.64 0.79 -17.82
CA SER A 138 11.92 1.39 -18.23
C SER A 138 13.04 1.26 -17.19
N GLY A 139 12.73 0.72 -16.01
CA GLY A 139 13.68 0.58 -14.90
C GLY A 139 13.12 1.12 -13.60
N GLU A 140 13.99 1.30 -12.62
CA GLU A 140 13.64 1.87 -11.32
C GLU A 140 13.63 3.40 -11.39
N VAL A 141 12.59 4.02 -10.83
CA VAL A 141 12.43 5.47 -10.73
C VAL A 141 12.27 5.85 -9.25
N GLN A 142 12.96 6.90 -8.81
CA GLN A 142 12.74 7.50 -7.49
C GLN A 142 11.75 8.65 -7.62
N ILE A 143 10.74 8.67 -6.76
CA ILE A 143 9.62 9.63 -6.84
C ILE A 143 9.17 10.03 -5.44
N ALA A 144 8.73 11.27 -5.24
CA ALA A 144 8.31 11.76 -3.92
C ALA A 144 7.05 11.02 -3.42
N TYR A 145 6.92 10.86 -2.09
CA TYR A 145 5.80 10.12 -1.51
C TYR A 145 4.41 10.64 -1.90
N ASP A 146 4.27 11.95 -2.07
CA ASP A 146 3.03 12.64 -2.38
C ASP A 146 2.70 12.72 -3.88
N GLU A 147 3.62 12.31 -4.75
CA GLU A 147 3.44 12.26 -6.21
C GLU A 147 2.95 10.89 -6.71
N VAL A 148 2.86 9.91 -5.81
CA VAL A 148 2.47 8.53 -6.13
C VAL A 148 1.02 8.27 -5.82
N ILE A 149 0.31 7.65 -6.76
CA ILE A 149 -1.09 7.30 -6.62
C ILE A 149 -1.27 5.79 -6.73
N ASP A 150 -1.85 5.19 -5.68
CA ASP A 150 -2.22 3.78 -5.62
C ASP A 150 -3.32 3.45 -6.64
N VAL A 151 -3.21 2.29 -7.30
CA VAL A 151 -4.16 1.82 -8.32
C VAL A 151 -4.40 0.33 -8.22
N ALA A 152 -5.49 -0.18 -8.79
CA ALA A 152 -5.72 -1.63 -8.79
C ALA A 152 -4.60 -2.37 -9.56
N PRO A 153 -4.17 -3.58 -9.12
CA PRO A 153 -3.13 -4.35 -9.79
C PRO A 153 -3.36 -4.52 -11.31
N VAL A 154 -4.62 -4.77 -11.71
CA VAL A 154 -4.98 -4.94 -13.12
C VAL A 154 -4.68 -3.72 -13.99
N ILE A 155 -4.69 -2.51 -13.44
CA ILE A 155 -4.34 -1.27 -14.16
C ILE A 155 -2.87 -1.32 -14.55
N VAL A 156 -1.98 -1.54 -13.58
CA VAL A 156 -0.53 -1.63 -13.81
C VAL A 156 -0.22 -2.82 -14.72
N PHE A 157 -0.87 -3.97 -14.49
CA PHE A 157 -0.75 -5.17 -15.32
C PHE A 157 -1.19 -4.98 -16.78
N LEU A 158 -2.07 -4.02 -17.06
CA LEU A 158 -2.48 -3.71 -18.43
C LEU A 158 -1.67 -2.57 -19.07
N LEU A 159 -1.17 -1.62 -18.27
CA LEU A 159 -0.56 -0.37 -18.79
C LEU A 159 0.97 -0.31 -18.75
N TRP A 160 1.64 -1.21 -18.05
CA TRP A 160 3.11 -1.23 -18.00
C TRP A 160 3.75 -1.38 -19.38
N GLY A 161 4.52 -0.37 -19.77
CA GLY A 161 5.17 -0.32 -21.09
C GLY A 161 4.21 -0.09 -22.26
N VAL A 162 2.93 0.12 -22.00
CA VAL A 162 1.96 0.44 -23.06
C VAL A 162 2.09 1.90 -23.43
N ARG A 163 2.16 2.17 -24.74
CA ARG A 163 2.07 3.53 -25.24
C ARG A 163 0.60 3.97 -25.18
N LEU A 164 0.32 5.01 -24.40
CA LEU A 164 -1.01 5.62 -24.32
C LEU A 164 -1.38 6.29 -25.65
N VAL A 165 -2.68 6.36 -25.94
CA VAL A 165 -3.16 7.19 -27.05
C VAL A 165 -2.91 8.68 -26.75
N THR A 166 -2.68 9.50 -27.77
CA THR A 166 -2.25 10.90 -27.62
C THR A 166 -3.24 11.80 -26.88
N SER A 167 -4.52 11.41 -26.81
CA SER A 167 -5.55 12.11 -26.03
C SER A 167 -5.41 11.92 -24.52
N ILE A 168 -4.58 10.98 -24.07
CA ILE A 168 -4.28 10.73 -22.66
C ILE A 168 -2.87 11.28 -22.40
N ASN A 169 -2.79 12.51 -21.93
CA ASN A 169 -1.53 13.25 -21.78
C ASN A 169 -1.43 14.00 -20.44
N ASN A 170 -2.37 13.75 -19.53
CA ASN A 170 -2.39 14.33 -18.20
C ASN A 170 -3.10 13.39 -17.21
N THR A 171 -3.00 13.72 -15.93
CA THR A 171 -3.59 12.92 -14.84
C THR A 171 -5.09 12.71 -15.00
N ASP A 172 -5.86 13.73 -15.36
CA ASP A 172 -7.34 13.65 -15.46
C ASP A 172 -7.79 12.69 -16.58
N SER A 173 -7.17 12.80 -17.75
CA SER A 173 -7.43 11.92 -18.89
C SER A 173 -7.02 10.48 -18.59
N LEU A 174 -5.93 10.28 -17.83
CA LEU A 174 -5.49 8.96 -17.39
C LEU A 174 -6.42 8.33 -16.36
N GLN A 175 -6.88 9.10 -15.38
CA GLN A 175 -7.86 8.63 -14.39
C GLN A 175 -9.20 8.25 -15.06
N THR A 176 -9.59 9.00 -16.09
CA THR A 176 -10.75 8.66 -16.93
C THR A 176 -10.52 7.35 -17.70
N ALA A 177 -9.30 7.13 -18.19
CA ALA A 177 -8.92 5.89 -18.86
C ALA A 177 -8.91 4.69 -17.89
N HIS A 178 -8.35 4.83 -16.69
CA HIS A 178 -8.41 3.82 -15.63
C HIS A 178 -9.85 3.46 -15.28
N SER A 179 -10.70 4.46 -15.09
CA SER A 179 -12.12 4.27 -14.80
C SER A 179 -12.82 3.53 -15.93
N THR A 180 -12.57 3.92 -17.18
CA THR A 180 -13.09 3.24 -18.36
C THR A 180 -12.68 1.76 -18.41
N LEU A 181 -11.40 1.47 -18.15
CA LEU A 181 -10.87 0.12 -18.12
C LEU A 181 -11.57 -0.73 -17.06
N LEU A 182 -11.65 -0.21 -15.83
CA LEU A 182 -12.29 -0.93 -14.72
C LEU A 182 -13.80 -1.10 -14.95
N ASN A 183 -14.49 -0.10 -15.50
CA ASN A 183 -15.90 -0.22 -15.82
C ASN A 183 -16.15 -1.35 -16.82
N ARG A 184 -15.30 -1.49 -17.86
CA ARG A 184 -15.36 -2.58 -18.83
C ARG A 184 -14.99 -3.93 -18.20
N LEU A 185 -14.04 -3.98 -17.28
CA LEU A 185 -13.64 -5.21 -16.60
C LEU A 185 -14.71 -5.71 -15.63
N LEU A 186 -15.28 -4.79 -14.85
CA LEU A 186 -16.20 -5.09 -13.76
C LEU A 186 -17.68 -4.99 -14.17
N GLY A 187 -17.98 -4.54 -15.38
CA GLY A 187 -19.37 -4.40 -15.86
C GLY A 187 -20.14 -3.28 -15.18
N GLN A 188 -19.45 -2.19 -14.83
CA GLN A 188 -20.02 -1.07 -14.10
C GLN A 188 -20.44 0.05 -15.06
N ARG A 189 -21.32 0.95 -14.60
CA ARG A 189 -21.79 2.13 -15.36
C ARG A 189 -22.31 1.82 -16.77
N GLY A 190 -23.02 0.69 -16.92
CA GLY A 190 -23.61 0.27 -18.20
C GLY A 190 -22.61 -0.29 -19.22
N ALA A 191 -21.34 -0.44 -18.86
CA ALA A 191 -20.33 -1.02 -19.74
C ALA A 191 -20.51 -2.54 -19.89
N ARG A 192 -20.34 -3.05 -21.11
CA ARG A 192 -20.32 -4.49 -21.37
C ARG A 192 -19.06 -5.10 -20.75
N THR A 193 -19.25 -6.04 -19.83
CA THR A 193 -18.16 -6.72 -19.14
C THR A 193 -17.26 -7.50 -20.12
N SER A 194 -15.94 -7.41 -19.97
CA SER A 194 -14.97 -8.13 -20.81
C SER A 194 -13.71 -8.54 -20.05
N ARG A 195 -13.06 -9.61 -20.51
CA ARG A 195 -11.68 -9.99 -20.15
C ARG A 195 -10.72 -9.89 -21.33
N ASN A 196 -11.22 -9.51 -22.51
CA ASN A 196 -10.39 -9.42 -23.71
C ASN A 196 -9.58 -8.13 -23.65
N ILE A 197 -8.24 -8.27 -23.67
CA ILE A 197 -7.32 -7.13 -23.48
C ILE A 197 -7.57 -6.03 -24.51
N VAL A 198 -7.72 -6.35 -25.79
CA VAL A 198 -8.00 -5.36 -26.84
C VAL A 198 -9.30 -4.58 -26.56
N ARG A 199 -10.36 -5.26 -26.11
CA ARG A 199 -11.62 -4.59 -25.72
C ARG A 199 -11.48 -3.73 -24.48
N LEU A 200 -10.73 -4.20 -23.47
CA LEU A 200 -10.47 -3.44 -22.24
C LEU A 200 -9.70 -2.16 -22.57
N MET A 201 -8.70 -2.27 -23.45
CA MET A 201 -7.75 -1.22 -23.80
C MET A 201 -8.17 -0.31 -24.96
N ASN A 202 -9.35 -0.54 -25.55
CA ASN A 202 -9.84 0.24 -26.68
C ASN A 202 -9.94 1.73 -26.33
N GLY A 203 -9.21 2.57 -27.07
CA GLY A 203 -9.12 4.02 -26.84
C GLY A 203 -8.25 4.42 -25.64
N VAL A 204 -7.46 3.50 -25.09
CA VAL A 204 -6.54 3.75 -23.97
C VAL A 204 -5.09 3.55 -24.39
N GLY A 205 -4.75 2.37 -24.89
CA GLY A 205 -3.41 2.02 -25.34
C GLY A 205 -3.34 1.79 -26.84
N VAL A 206 -2.16 2.01 -27.43
CA VAL A 206 -1.91 1.66 -28.82
C VAL A 206 -1.84 0.14 -28.97
N GLU A 207 -2.66 -0.41 -29.86
CA GLU A 207 -2.89 -1.86 -29.99
C GLU A 207 -1.61 -2.69 -30.15
N SER A 208 -0.63 -2.20 -30.92
CA SER A 208 0.64 -2.89 -31.15
C SER A 208 1.56 -2.95 -29.93
N THR A 209 1.25 -2.23 -28.85
CA THR A 209 2.02 -2.22 -27.60
C THR A 209 1.32 -2.96 -26.46
N LEU A 210 0.10 -3.48 -26.70
CA LEU A 210 -0.67 -4.12 -25.65
C LEU A 210 -0.06 -5.47 -25.26
N PRO A 211 -0.10 -5.83 -23.96
CA PRO A 211 0.28 -7.16 -23.53
C PRO A 211 -0.70 -8.20 -24.06
N ASN A 212 -0.24 -9.45 -24.13
CA ASN A 212 -1.12 -10.61 -24.30
C ASN A 212 -1.37 -11.29 -22.94
N ALA A 213 -2.33 -12.21 -22.88
CA ALA A 213 -2.68 -12.89 -21.63
C ALA A 213 -1.52 -13.70 -21.02
N SER A 214 -0.62 -14.23 -21.85
CA SER A 214 0.58 -14.96 -21.42
C SER A 214 1.75 -14.07 -21.03
N THR A 215 1.62 -12.74 -21.14
CA THR A 215 2.71 -11.82 -20.78
C THR A 215 2.98 -11.95 -19.29
N GLN A 216 4.22 -12.34 -18.95
CA GLN A 216 4.67 -12.57 -17.58
C GLN A 216 5.32 -11.31 -17.01
N ARG A 217 5.24 -11.15 -15.69
CA ARG A 217 5.93 -10.11 -14.94
C ARG A 217 6.49 -10.66 -13.66
N VAL A 218 7.69 -10.23 -13.32
CA VAL A 218 8.22 -10.40 -11.97
C VAL A 218 7.58 -9.32 -11.09
N TRP A 219 7.03 -9.75 -9.96
CA TRP A 219 6.28 -8.90 -9.05
C TRP A 219 6.70 -9.22 -7.61
N ILE A 220 6.69 -8.24 -6.71
CA ILE A 220 6.86 -8.51 -5.28
C ILE A 220 5.48 -8.65 -4.64
N SER A 221 5.18 -9.78 -4.01
CA SER A 221 3.89 -9.97 -3.37
C SER A 221 3.72 -8.98 -2.19
N PRO A 222 2.69 -8.12 -2.16
CA PRO A 222 2.41 -7.28 -1.00
C PRO A 222 2.00 -8.09 0.23
N TYR A 223 1.72 -9.38 0.07
CA TYR A 223 1.32 -10.30 1.14
C TYR A 223 2.50 -10.94 1.84
N THR A 224 3.56 -11.30 1.09
CA THR A 224 4.71 -12.06 1.60
C THR A 224 6.03 -11.30 1.50
N GLY A 225 6.12 -10.30 0.63
CA GLY A 225 7.37 -9.61 0.27
C GLY A 225 8.27 -10.43 -0.65
N GLU A 226 7.82 -11.61 -1.11
CA GLU A 226 8.59 -12.47 -1.99
C GLU A 226 8.37 -12.10 -3.45
N ARG A 227 9.41 -12.34 -4.27
CA ARG A 227 9.29 -12.22 -5.72
C ARG A 227 8.52 -13.40 -6.28
N VAL A 228 7.55 -13.10 -7.13
CA VAL A 228 6.70 -14.06 -7.83
C VAL A 228 6.65 -13.73 -9.31
N GLN A 229 6.33 -14.73 -10.14
CA GLN A 229 6.03 -14.52 -11.54
C GLN A 229 4.51 -14.57 -11.74
N VAL A 230 3.95 -13.58 -12.42
CA VAL A 230 2.51 -13.43 -12.59
C VAL A 230 2.18 -13.10 -14.03
N THR A 231 1.17 -13.77 -14.60
CA THR A 231 0.68 -13.44 -15.95
C THR A 231 -0.39 -12.36 -15.92
N VAL A 232 -0.42 -11.53 -16.97
CA VAL A 232 -1.48 -10.54 -17.19
C VAL A 232 -2.87 -11.22 -17.22
N GLY A 233 -2.95 -12.42 -17.80
CA GLY A 233 -4.18 -13.21 -17.85
C GLY A 233 -4.71 -13.60 -16.47
N HIS A 234 -3.84 -14.02 -15.54
CA HIS A 234 -4.23 -14.33 -14.16
C HIS A 234 -4.79 -13.10 -13.44
N VAL A 235 -4.10 -11.97 -13.50
CA VAL A 235 -4.55 -10.72 -12.84
C VAL A 235 -5.90 -10.24 -13.39
N ILE A 236 -6.12 -10.32 -14.71
CA ILE A 236 -7.42 -9.99 -15.31
C ILE A 236 -8.51 -10.94 -14.82
N ASN A 237 -8.24 -12.25 -14.77
CA ASN A 237 -9.22 -13.21 -14.27
C ASN A 237 -9.53 -13.00 -12.79
N PHE A 238 -8.51 -12.74 -11.98
CA PHE A 238 -8.66 -12.45 -10.57
C PHE A 238 -9.56 -11.22 -10.37
N ALA A 239 -9.27 -10.12 -11.05
CA ALA A 239 -10.11 -8.92 -10.95
C ALA A 239 -11.53 -9.14 -11.52
N PHE A 240 -11.67 -9.86 -12.62
CA PHE A 240 -12.99 -10.11 -13.22
C PHE A 240 -13.90 -10.97 -12.32
N TYR A 241 -13.34 -12.00 -11.68
CA TYR A 241 -14.10 -12.94 -10.87
C TYR A 241 -14.15 -12.54 -9.39
N ILE A 242 -13.01 -12.25 -8.77
CA ILE A 242 -12.94 -11.93 -7.35
C ILE A 242 -13.42 -10.50 -7.10
N ASP A 243 -12.75 -9.49 -7.67
CA ASP A 243 -13.13 -8.08 -7.45
C ASP A 243 -14.49 -7.76 -8.10
N GLY A 244 -14.81 -8.47 -9.18
CA GLY A 244 -16.11 -8.40 -9.84
C GLY A 244 -17.24 -9.15 -9.15
N ASN A 245 -16.97 -9.86 -8.04
CA ASN A 245 -17.92 -10.68 -7.29
C ASN A 245 -18.70 -11.69 -8.17
N ARG A 246 -17.97 -12.39 -9.06
CA ARG A 246 -18.48 -13.43 -9.95
C ARG A 246 -17.84 -14.76 -9.61
N ARG A 247 -18.65 -15.82 -9.60
CA ARG A 247 -18.12 -17.17 -9.41
C ARG A 247 -17.26 -17.60 -10.60
N PRO A 248 -15.98 -17.97 -10.41
CA PRO A 248 -15.16 -18.51 -11.48
C PRO A 248 -15.70 -19.89 -11.92
N PRO A 249 -15.74 -20.18 -13.24
CA PRO A 249 -16.07 -21.51 -13.74
C PRO A 249 -14.92 -22.50 -13.42
N ALA A 250 -15.21 -23.80 -13.44
CA ALA A 250 -14.23 -24.84 -13.12
C ALA A 250 -12.99 -24.85 -14.05
N SER A 251 -13.09 -24.27 -15.25
CA SER A 251 -11.98 -24.14 -16.19
C SER A 251 -11.01 -23.00 -15.87
N VAL A 252 -11.33 -22.14 -14.91
CA VAL A 252 -10.49 -21.02 -14.49
C VAL A 252 -9.89 -21.36 -13.13
N ASN A 253 -8.58 -21.59 -13.11
CA ASN A 253 -7.83 -21.80 -11.88
C ASN A 253 -7.27 -20.46 -11.39
N LEU A 254 -7.62 -20.06 -10.16
CA LEU A 254 -7.15 -18.85 -9.51
C LEU A 254 -6.46 -19.24 -8.20
N GLY A 255 -5.33 -18.60 -7.89
CA GLY A 255 -4.77 -18.68 -6.54
C GLY A 255 -5.52 -17.82 -5.53
N ALA A 256 -4.99 -17.80 -4.31
CA ALA A 256 -5.61 -17.09 -3.19
C ALA A 256 -5.58 -15.56 -3.38
N THR A 257 -4.53 -15.04 -4.01
CA THR A 257 -4.37 -13.63 -4.35
C THR A 257 -4.05 -13.45 -5.84
N PHE A 258 -4.04 -12.20 -6.32
CA PHE A 258 -3.60 -11.90 -7.69
C PHE A 258 -2.11 -12.23 -7.94
N CYS A 259 -1.32 -12.39 -6.89
CA CYS A 259 0.10 -12.76 -6.96
C CYS A 259 0.31 -14.28 -7.06
N ASP A 260 -0.68 -15.08 -6.65
CA ASP A 260 -0.59 -16.54 -6.61
C ASP A 260 -1.03 -17.13 -7.95
N ASP A 261 -0.29 -16.90 -9.02
CA ASP A 261 -0.62 -17.43 -10.34
C ASP A 261 -0.35 -18.94 -10.41
N PRO A 262 -1.39 -19.82 -10.45
CA PRO A 262 -1.19 -21.27 -10.40
C PRO A 262 -0.53 -21.83 -11.67
N SER A 263 -0.46 -21.03 -12.74
CA SER A 263 0.19 -21.42 -13.99
C SER A 263 1.70 -21.18 -13.98
N GLN A 264 2.22 -20.47 -12.98
CA GLN A 264 3.62 -20.10 -12.92
C GLN A 264 4.39 -20.98 -11.93
N PRO A 265 5.58 -21.46 -12.31
CA PRO A 265 6.46 -22.12 -11.34
C PRO A 265 6.95 -21.10 -10.30
N PRO A 266 7.35 -21.56 -9.10
CA PRO A 266 8.08 -20.72 -8.16
C PRO A 266 9.32 -20.14 -8.83
N LEU A 267 9.64 -18.88 -8.55
CA LEU A 267 10.90 -18.31 -9.00
C LEU A 267 12.08 -19.06 -8.34
N PRO A 268 13.20 -19.23 -9.06
CA PRO A 268 14.41 -19.82 -8.48
C PRO A 268 14.85 -19.10 -7.19
N ALA A 269 15.30 -19.86 -6.19
CA ALA A 269 15.64 -19.32 -4.86
C ALA A 269 16.83 -18.33 -4.86
N ASP A 270 17.59 -18.27 -5.95
CA ASP A 270 18.71 -17.36 -6.21
C ASP A 270 18.29 -16.06 -6.92
N ALA A 271 17.02 -15.90 -7.28
CA ALA A 271 16.45 -14.63 -7.75
C ALA A 271 16.30 -13.65 -6.57
N GLU A 272 17.43 -13.18 -6.04
CA GLU A 272 17.59 -12.25 -4.91
C GLU A 272 16.37 -12.21 -3.97
N SER A 273 16.36 -13.11 -2.98
CA SER A 273 15.47 -12.98 -1.84
C SER A 273 15.80 -11.67 -1.12
N ILE A 274 15.01 -10.62 -1.39
CA ILE A 274 15.00 -9.45 -0.53
C ILE A 274 14.22 -9.90 0.70
N TYR A 275 14.91 -10.44 1.70
CA TYR A 275 14.39 -10.36 3.05
C TYR A 275 14.11 -8.88 3.32
N PHE A 276 12.83 -8.50 3.26
CA PHE A 276 12.40 -7.15 3.48
C PHE A 276 12.77 -6.76 4.91
N ASN A 277 13.80 -5.92 5.00
CA ASN A 277 14.18 -5.20 6.20
C ASN A 277 13.93 -3.72 5.91
N PRO A 278 12.91 -3.08 6.53
CA PRO A 278 12.62 -1.66 6.32
C PRO A 278 13.79 -0.75 6.70
N THR A 279 14.78 -1.24 7.46
CA THR A 279 16.00 -0.51 7.83
C THR A 279 17.21 -0.76 6.93
N ARG A 280 17.12 -1.66 5.94
CA ARG A 280 18.17 -1.76 4.91
C ARG A 280 18.09 -0.50 4.04
N LYS A 281 18.81 0.54 4.47
CA LYS A 281 19.35 1.56 3.56
C LYS A 281 20.18 0.80 2.54
N THR A 282 19.61 0.49 1.38
CA THR A 282 20.37 0.04 0.23
C THR A 282 21.33 1.18 -0.08
N ARG A 283 22.58 1.06 0.39
CA ARG A 283 23.65 1.93 -0.06
C ARG A 283 23.73 1.71 -1.56
N CYS A 284 23.33 2.70 -2.34
CA CYS A 284 23.81 2.85 -3.70
C CYS A 284 25.34 2.76 -3.64
N ARG A 285 25.90 1.80 -4.38
CA ARG A 285 27.28 1.89 -4.83
C ARG A 285 27.28 2.61 -6.17
#